data_AF-A0AB34I2P3-F1
#
_entry.id   AF-A0AB34I2P3-F1
#
_cell.length_a   1.000
_cell.length_b   1.000
_cell.length_c   1.000
_cell.angle_alpha   90.00
_cell.angle_beta   90.00
_cell.angle_gamma   90.00
#
_symmetry.space_group_name_H-M   'P 1'
#
loop_
_entity.id
_entity.type
_entity.pdbx_description
1 polymer ?
#
loop_
_entity_poly.entity_id
_entity_poly.type
_entity_poly.pdbx_seq_one_letter_code
_entity_poly.pdbx_strand_id
1 'polypeptide(L)'
;MALLSRALRVAATRPRRSPAQGLGLRLLTSGAGPPPEKSVPYQQTLKEARDPWAGAQGPSRPLPSTANVVVIGGGSLGCQTLYHLAKLGMSGAVLLERERLTSGTTWHTAGLLWQLRPSDVEVELLAHTRRVVSRDLGEETGLHTGWIQNGGLFIASNRQRLDEYKRLMSLGKAYGVESHVLSPAETKALYPLMNVDDLYGTLYVPHDGTMDPAGTCTTLTRAATARGAQVIENCPVTGIRVRTDDFGVRRVEAVETEHGSIQTPCVVNCAGVWAGAVGRMAGVKVPLVAMHHAYVVTERIEGIQNMPNVRDHDASIYLRLQGDALSVGGYETNPTFWEEVSDKFAFGLFDLDWEVFAQHIEGAVNRVPVLEKTGIKSTVCGPESFTPDHKPLMGEAPELRGFFLGCGFNSAGMMLGGGCGQELAHWIIHGRPEKDMHSYDIRWQFRGPSPAGGSRGSGLEGPLWVFGPLSCDWGDPSCPAGLEVAGLEVAMHPGDDRLMASGLSGKEKSLFVTSGGRLDAGPRLQAPLPACVQVENGSRVLVGHGEWSFLC
;
A
#
# COMPACT_ATOMS: atom_id res chain seq x y z
N MET A 1 -51.05 8.27 46.26
CA MET A 1 -51.73 8.34 44.96
C MET A 1 -50.68 8.03 43.88
N ALA A 2 -50.28 6.77 43.60
CA ALA A 2 -50.96 5.73 42.78
C ALA A 2 -51.34 6.26 41.38
N LEU A 3 -51.15 5.62 40.22
CA LEU A 3 -50.47 4.41 39.75
C LEU A 3 -50.60 4.44 38.21
N LEU A 4 -49.74 3.66 37.54
CA LEU A 4 -49.72 3.23 36.13
C LEU A 4 -51.07 3.01 35.37
N SER A 5 -51.03 3.35 34.07
CA SER A 5 -51.44 2.54 32.89
C SER A 5 -52.92 2.24 32.55
N ARG A 6 -53.29 2.41 31.27
CA ARG A 6 -54.14 1.45 30.53
C ARG A 6 -54.00 1.56 29.00
N ALA A 7 -53.60 0.44 28.39
CA ALA A 7 -53.78 0.09 26.98
C ALA A 7 -55.25 -0.36 26.71
N LEU A 8 -55.84 -0.43 25.51
CA LEU A 8 -55.61 -1.39 24.41
C LEU A 8 -56.62 -1.15 23.24
N ARG A 9 -56.11 -1.21 21.99
CA ARG A 9 -56.63 -1.82 20.73
C ARG A 9 -58.12 -1.75 20.32
N VAL A 10 -58.36 -1.31 19.08
CA VAL A 10 -59.03 -2.09 17.99
C VAL A 10 -58.38 -1.77 16.64
N ALA A 11 -58.18 -2.80 15.82
CA ALA A 11 -57.51 -2.80 14.52
C ALA A 11 -58.51 -2.75 13.33
N ALA A 12 -57.92 -2.55 12.15
CA ALA A 12 -58.40 -2.93 10.80
C ALA A 12 -59.23 -1.89 10.01
N THR A 13 -58.59 -1.24 9.03
CA THR A 13 -58.77 -1.49 7.57
C THR A 13 -57.87 -0.55 6.76
N ARG A 14 -57.09 -1.10 5.81
CA ARG A 14 -56.34 -0.41 4.72
C ARG A 14 -57.31 -0.12 3.54
N PRO A 15 -57.02 0.73 2.51
CA PRO A 15 -55.70 0.98 1.91
C PRO A 15 -55.38 2.42 1.38
N ARG A 16 -54.15 2.54 0.85
CA ARG A 16 -53.41 3.65 0.20
C ARG A 16 -54.17 4.50 -0.85
N ARG A 17 -53.90 5.82 -0.89
CA ARG A 17 -53.27 6.61 -2.00
C ARG A 17 -53.32 8.14 -1.75
N SER A 18 -52.30 8.85 -2.27
CA SER A 18 -52.00 10.31 -2.21
C SER A 18 -53.02 11.24 -2.89
N PRO A 19 -52.95 12.58 -2.69
CA PRO A 19 -52.36 13.52 -3.70
C PRO A 19 -51.57 14.72 -3.07
N ALA A 20 -50.52 15.31 -3.68
CA ALA A 20 -50.51 16.33 -4.77
C ALA A 20 -51.28 17.63 -4.38
N GLN A 21 -50.88 18.90 -4.54
CA GLN A 21 -49.93 19.70 -5.36
C GLN A 21 -49.75 21.09 -4.67
N GLY A 22 -48.64 21.82 -4.82
CA GLY A 22 -48.35 22.82 -5.88
C GLY A 22 -47.72 24.07 -5.21
N LEU A 23 -46.92 24.98 -5.78
CA LEU A 23 -46.42 25.36 -7.11
C LEU A 23 -45.00 25.97 -6.87
N GLY A 24 -44.02 26.08 -7.77
CA GLY A 24 -43.88 25.85 -9.19
C GLY A 24 -42.78 26.77 -9.75
N LEU A 25 -41.91 26.27 -10.63
CA LEU A 25 -41.25 27.10 -11.66
C LEU A 25 -41.16 26.27 -12.96
N ARG A 26 -41.52 26.90 -14.07
CA ARG A 26 -41.87 26.28 -15.37
C ARG A 26 -40.65 25.80 -16.16
N LEU A 27 -40.79 24.62 -16.79
CA LEU A 27 -40.03 24.17 -17.96
C LEU A 27 -40.55 24.85 -19.24
N LEU A 28 -39.62 25.18 -20.14
CA LEU A 28 -39.90 25.31 -21.57
C LEU A 28 -39.66 23.93 -22.21
N THR A 29 -40.68 23.39 -22.88
CA THR A 29 -40.57 22.18 -23.72
C THR A 29 -40.56 22.58 -25.19
N SER A 30 -39.66 21.99 -25.97
CA SER A 30 -39.86 21.74 -27.39
C SER A 30 -39.38 20.33 -27.70
N GLY A 31 -40.19 19.59 -28.46
CA GLY A 31 -40.26 18.14 -28.43
C GLY A 31 -39.15 17.36 -29.14
N ALA A 32 -38.90 16.16 -28.63
CA ALA A 32 -38.64 14.92 -29.36
C ALA A 32 -38.75 13.75 -28.36
N GLY A 33 -39.25 12.58 -28.80
CA GLY A 33 -39.50 11.41 -27.94
C GLY A 33 -38.23 10.80 -27.30
N PRO A 34 -38.37 9.76 -26.45
CA PRO A 34 -37.23 9.16 -25.76
C PRO A 34 -36.29 8.47 -26.76
N PRO A 35 -34.96 8.68 -26.70
CA PRO A 35 -34.04 7.97 -27.56
C PRO A 35 -33.88 6.52 -27.08
N PRO A 36 -33.56 5.59 -27.99
CA PRO A 36 -33.40 4.19 -27.65
C PRO A 36 -32.17 3.98 -26.75
N GLU A 37 -32.35 3.15 -25.74
CA GLU A 37 -31.31 2.63 -24.85
C GLU A 37 -30.22 1.94 -25.71
N LYS A 38 -29.06 2.59 -25.85
CA LYS A 38 -27.91 2.00 -26.54
C LYS A 38 -27.05 1.30 -25.49
N SER A 39 -27.16 -0.02 -25.42
CA SER A 39 -26.12 -0.89 -24.88
C SER A 39 -24.84 -0.66 -25.68
N VAL A 40 -23.82 -0.09 -25.05
CA VAL A 40 -22.51 0.11 -25.68
C VAL A 40 -21.66 -1.13 -25.42
N PRO A 41 -21.22 -1.87 -26.46
CA PRO A 41 -20.35 -3.02 -26.30
C PRO A 41 -18.99 -2.60 -25.71
N TYR A 42 -18.47 -3.43 -24.82
CA TYR A 42 -17.23 -3.31 -24.02
C TYR A 42 -15.92 -3.03 -24.79
N GLN A 43 -15.95 -2.80 -26.12
CA GLN A 43 -14.76 -2.60 -26.95
C GLN A 43 -14.37 -1.13 -27.22
N GLN A 44 -15.09 -0.13 -26.68
CA GLN A 44 -14.90 1.29 -27.06
C GLN A 44 -14.41 2.25 -25.95
N THR A 45 -13.88 1.76 -24.83
CA THR A 45 -13.38 2.61 -23.71
C THR A 45 -11.86 2.53 -23.52
N LEU A 46 -11.11 2.50 -24.61
CA LEU A 46 -9.74 3.01 -24.62
C LEU A 46 -9.81 4.38 -25.29
N LYS A 47 -9.44 5.46 -24.57
CA LYS A 47 -9.05 6.70 -25.25
C LYS A 47 -7.96 6.31 -26.24
N GLU A 48 -8.27 6.28 -27.54
CA GLU A 48 -7.29 6.03 -28.59
C GLU A 48 -6.26 7.17 -28.53
N ALA A 49 -5.19 6.96 -27.77
CA ALA A 49 -3.97 7.70 -27.97
C ALA A 49 -3.50 7.33 -29.38
N ARG A 50 -3.62 8.27 -30.33
CA ARG A 50 -2.90 8.16 -31.60
C ARG A 50 -1.42 8.13 -31.25
N ASP A 51 -0.85 6.94 -31.32
CA ASP A 51 0.54 6.64 -31.03
C ASP A 51 1.46 7.32 -32.08
N PRO A 52 2.30 8.30 -31.70
CA PRO A 52 3.31 8.86 -32.60
C PRO A 52 4.47 7.88 -32.88
N TRP A 53 4.48 6.70 -32.24
CA TRP A 53 5.58 5.74 -32.17
C TRP A 53 5.20 4.31 -32.58
N ALA A 54 4.23 4.15 -33.49
CA ALA A 54 3.78 2.88 -34.05
C ALA A 54 4.83 2.13 -34.92
N GLY A 55 6.09 2.09 -34.49
CA GLY A 55 7.24 1.63 -35.27
C GLY A 55 8.35 0.89 -34.53
N ALA A 56 8.29 0.63 -33.23
CA ALA A 56 9.30 -0.20 -32.54
C ALA A 56 8.83 -1.67 -32.44
N GLN A 57 9.04 -2.47 -33.49
CA GLN A 57 8.65 -3.89 -33.54
C GLN A 57 9.62 -4.85 -32.79
N GLY A 58 10.35 -4.36 -31.78
CA GLY A 58 11.31 -5.19 -31.05
C GLY A 58 12.08 -4.45 -29.97
N PRO A 59 12.98 -5.17 -29.27
CA PRO A 59 13.64 -4.66 -28.09
C PRO A 59 14.53 -3.46 -28.42
N SER A 60 14.57 -2.49 -27.51
CA SER A 60 15.37 -1.26 -27.64
C SER A 60 16.88 -1.49 -27.85
N ARG A 61 17.38 -2.69 -27.54
CA ARG A 61 18.74 -3.16 -27.84
C ARG A 61 18.78 -4.69 -27.91
N PRO A 62 19.82 -5.30 -28.52
CA PRO A 62 19.97 -6.75 -28.55
C PRO A 62 20.03 -7.35 -27.14
N LEU A 63 19.42 -8.52 -26.97
CA LEU A 63 19.48 -9.26 -25.71
C LEU A 63 20.86 -9.91 -25.54
N PRO A 64 21.48 -9.85 -24.34
CA PRO A 64 22.66 -10.64 -24.04
C PRO A 64 22.28 -12.13 -23.92
N SER A 65 23.21 -13.03 -24.28
CA SER A 65 22.99 -14.48 -24.13
C SER A 65 22.94 -14.92 -22.66
N THR A 66 23.65 -14.20 -21.78
CA THR A 66 23.77 -14.50 -20.34
C THR A 66 23.68 -13.23 -19.50
N ALA A 67 23.11 -13.32 -18.31
CA ALA A 67 23.10 -12.28 -17.29
C ALA A 67 23.31 -12.90 -15.91
N ASN A 68 23.90 -12.15 -14.96
CA ASN A 68 24.00 -12.61 -13.57
C ASN A 68 22.66 -12.45 -12.84
N VAL A 69 21.88 -11.44 -13.22
CA VAL A 69 20.55 -11.16 -12.69
C VAL A 69 19.69 -10.47 -13.75
N VAL A 70 18.44 -10.90 -13.87
CA VAL A 70 17.43 -10.27 -14.73
C VAL A 70 16.33 -9.68 -13.85
N VAL A 71 16.15 -8.36 -13.90
CA VAL A 71 15.06 -7.63 -13.25
C VAL A 71 13.92 -7.49 -14.25
N ILE A 72 12.72 -7.97 -13.89
CA ILE A 72 11.54 -7.92 -14.74
C ILE A 72 10.63 -6.78 -14.27
N GLY A 73 10.43 -5.78 -15.13
CA GLY A 73 9.60 -4.60 -14.89
C GLY A 73 10.40 -3.31 -14.72
N GLY A 74 10.13 -2.32 -15.57
CA GLY A 74 10.75 -0.99 -15.61
C GLY A 74 10.00 0.08 -14.80
N GLY A 75 9.25 -0.32 -13.77
CA GLY A 75 8.64 0.59 -12.80
C GLY A 75 9.66 1.10 -11.78
N SER A 76 9.17 1.88 -10.80
CA SER A 76 9.98 2.45 -9.70
C SER A 76 10.92 1.43 -9.07
N LEU A 77 10.38 0.32 -8.55
CA LEU A 77 11.19 -0.65 -7.83
C LEU A 77 12.18 -1.38 -8.73
N GLY A 78 11.82 -1.71 -9.97
CA GLY A 78 12.75 -2.34 -10.90
C GLY A 78 13.94 -1.44 -11.22
N CYS A 79 13.68 -0.15 -11.44
CA CYS A 79 14.74 0.86 -11.63
C CYS A 79 15.62 1.00 -10.39
N GLN A 80 15.02 1.06 -9.19
CA GLN A 80 15.75 1.13 -7.92
C GLN A 80 16.62 -0.11 -7.70
N THR A 81 16.06 -1.31 -7.89
CA THR A 81 16.75 -2.58 -7.73
C THR A 81 17.94 -2.68 -8.69
N LEU A 82 17.75 -2.33 -9.98
CA LEU A 82 18.83 -2.31 -10.96
C LEU A 82 19.94 -1.33 -10.57
N TYR A 83 19.57 -0.12 -10.13
CA TYR A 83 20.50 0.90 -9.65
C TYR A 83 21.32 0.40 -8.46
N HIS A 84 20.67 -0.17 -7.44
CA HIS A 84 21.35 -0.65 -6.25
C HIS A 84 22.24 -1.88 -6.53
N LEU A 85 21.79 -2.82 -7.38
CA LEU A 85 22.63 -3.92 -7.85
C LEU A 85 23.90 -3.40 -8.53
N ALA A 86 23.76 -2.46 -9.47
CA ALA A 86 24.88 -1.86 -10.18
C ALA A 86 25.81 -1.07 -9.25
N LYS A 87 25.24 -0.33 -8.29
CA LYS A 87 26.01 0.45 -7.29
C LYS A 87 26.80 -0.44 -6.32
N LEU A 88 26.28 -1.63 -6.00
CA LEU A 88 26.98 -2.66 -5.22
C LEU A 88 27.97 -3.49 -6.06
N GLY A 89 28.18 -3.15 -7.34
CA GLY A 89 29.18 -3.79 -8.20
C GLY A 89 28.71 -5.07 -8.88
N MET A 90 27.40 -5.37 -8.91
CA MET A 90 26.87 -6.48 -9.70
C MET A 90 27.15 -6.27 -11.18
N SER A 91 27.99 -7.13 -11.76
CA SER A 91 28.21 -7.16 -13.21
C SER A 91 27.07 -7.90 -13.91
N GLY A 92 26.77 -7.55 -15.15
CA GLY A 92 25.80 -8.30 -15.97
C GLY A 92 24.36 -8.26 -15.44
N ALA A 93 23.95 -7.17 -14.78
CA ALA A 93 22.56 -6.92 -14.41
C ALA A 93 21.76 -6.37 -15.60
N VAL A 94 20.60 -6.96 -15.89
CA VAL A 94 19.75 -6.61 -17.02
C VAL A 94 18.33 -6.33 -16.52
N LEU A 95 17.73 -5.21 -16.91
CA LEU A 95 16.31 -4.93 -16.73
C LEU A 95 15.57 -5.14 -18.04
N LEU A 96 14.50 -5.94 -18.00
CA LEU A 96 13.56 -6.11 -19.11
C LEU A 96 12.26 -5.39 -18.78
N GLU A 97 11.82 -4.52 -19.68
CA GLU A 97 10.55 -3.81 -19.60
C GLU A 97 9.71 -4.16 -20.83
N ARG A 98 8.45 -4.53 -20.60
CA ARG A 98 7.53 -4.97 -21.66
C ARG A 98 7.33 -3.89 -22.71
N GLU A 99 7.11 -2.67 -22.27
CA GLU A 99 6.84 -1.50 -23.12
C GLU A 99 7.96 -0.48 -22.87
N ARG A 100 7.64 0.65 -22.26
CA ARG A 100 8.61 1.67 -21.86
C ARG A 100 8.71 1.77 -20.35
N LEU A 101 9.83 2.32 -19.86
CA LEU A 101 10.01 2.61 -18.45
C LEU A 101 8.78 3.37 -17.92
N THR A 102 8.37 3.00 -16.71
CA THR A 102 7.19 3.55 -16.00
C THR A 102 5.81 3.22 -16.56
N SER A 103 5.69 2.41 -17.62
CA SER A 103 4.42 2.07 -18.32
C SER A 103 3.32 1.47 -17.44
N GLY A 104 3.67 0.95 -16.26
CA GLY A 104 2.75 0.41 -15.25
C GLY A 104 2.15 1.46 -14.31
N THR A 105 2.22 1.22 -13.00
CA THR A 105 1.61 2.11 -11.98
C THR A 105 2.43 3.35 -11.68
N THR A 106 3.72 3.33 -12.05
CA THR A 106 4.69 4.36 -11.67
C THR A 106 4.42 5.72 -12.29
N TRP A 107 4.04 5.82 -13.57
CA TRP A 107 3.94 7.13 -14.24
C TRP A 107 2.82 8.04 -13.69
N HIS A 108 1.77 7.45 -13.12
CA HIS A 108 0.58 8.16 -12.64
C HIS A 108 0.49 8.21 -11.11
N THR A 109 1.54 7.88 -10.37
CA THR A 109 1.55 8.02 -8.90
C THR A 109 1.65 9.48 -8.46
N ALA A 110 1.11 9.78 -7.28
CA ALA A 110 1.26 11.09 -6.65
C ALA A 110 2.70 11.41 -6.20
N GLY A 111 3.60 10.42 -6.15
CA GLY A 111 5.03 10.64 -5.90
C GLY A 111 5.36 11.24 -4.53
N LEU A 112 4.48 11.09 -3.54
CA LEU A 112 4.65 11.59 -2.18
C LEU A 112 5.67 10.73 -1.42
N LEU A 113 6.51 11.37 -0.61
CA LEU A 113 7.41 10.69 0.35
C LEU A 113 7.12 11.19 1.76
N TRP A 114 6.76 10.25 2.62
CA TRP A 114 6.45 10.46 4.04
C TRP A 114 7.47 9.71 4.88
N GLN A 115 8.38 10.38 5.58
CA GLN A 115 9.48 9.69 6.29
C GLN A 115 9.03 8.98 7.57
N LEU A 116 8.00 9.48 8.25
CA LEU A 116 7.54 8.91 9.52
C LEU A 116 6.47 7.85 9.30
N ARG A 117 6.73 6.66 9.86
CA ARG A 117 5.84 5.51 9.92
C ARG A 117 5.95 4.85 11.30
N PRO A 118 4.92 4.11 11.77
CA PRO A 118 4.97 3.38 13.03
C PRO A 118 5.82 2.11 12.92
N SER A 119 6.99 2.19 12.28
CA SER A 119 7.93 1.10 12.08
C SER A 119 9.33 1.65 11.91
N ASP A 120 10.23 1.21 12.79
CA ASP A 120 11.66 1.48 12.79
C ASP A 120 12.30 1.23 11.43
N VAL A 121 12.12 0.02 10.88
CA VAL A 121 12.68 -0.38 9.59
C VAL A 121 12.14 0.49 8.46
N GLU A 122 10.84 0.81 8.46
CA GLU A 122 10.27 1.68 7.42
C GLU A 122 10.87 3.08 7.44
N VAL A 123 11.07 3.67 8.63
CA VAL A 123 11.72 4.99 8.77
C VAL A 123 13.13 4.96 8.19
N GLU A 124 13.90 3.89 8.43
CA GLU A 124 15.24 3.72 7.85
C GLU A 124 15.20 3.57 6.32
N LEU A 125 14.27 2.77 5.78
CA LEU A 125 14.09 2.60 4.33
C LEU A 125 13.71 3.91 3.66
N LEU A 126 12.82 4.69 4.28
CA LEU A 126 12.36 5.99 3.78
C LEU A 126 13.47 7.03 3.83
N ALA A 127 14.27 7.04 4.90
CA ALA A 127 15.46 7.88 5.00
C ALA A 127 16.47 7.56 3.90
N HIS A 128 16.63 6.27 3.55
CA HIS A 128 17.43 5.86 2.40
C HIS A 128 16.84 6.39 1.08
N THR A 129 15.55 6.15 0.82
CA THR A 129 14.92 6.63 -0.42
C THR A 129 15.07 8.15 -0.55
N ARG A 130 14.80 8.91 0.52
CA ARG A 130 14.96 10.37 0.54
C ARG A 130 16.37 10.77 0.17
N ARG A 131 17.40 10.14 0.75
CA ARG A 131 18.81 10.43 0.46
C ARG A 131 19.15 10.19 -1.01
N VAL A 132 18.69 9.08 -1.58
CA VAL A 132 18.93 8.73 -2.99
C VAL A 132 18.33 9.80 -3.91
N VAL A 133 17.05 10.15 -3.72
CA VAL A 133 16.37 11.07 -4.63
C VAL A 133 16.76 12.53 -4.43
N SER A 134 17.09 12.95 -3.21
CA SER A 134 17.42 14.35 -2.91
C SER A 134 18.89 14.71 -3.13
N ARG A 135 19.79 13.72 -3.18
CA ARG A 135 21.23 13.97 -3.22
C ARG A 135 21.99 13.02 -4.14
N ASP A 136 22.02 11.73 -3.81
CA ASP A 136 22.98 10.79 -4.42
C ASP A 136 22.82 10.74 -5.95
N LEU A 137 21.59 10.70 -6.47
CA LEU A 137 21.35 10.67 -7.91
C LEU A 137 21.80 11.95 -8.62
N GLY A 138 21.63 13.11 -7.98
CA GLY A 138 22.09 14.39 -8.52
C GLY A 138 23.61 14.45 -8.60
N GLU A 139 24.30 13.98 -7.55
CA GLU A 139 25.76 13.90 -7.50
C GLU A 139 26.33 12.88 -8.51
N GLU A 140 25.66 11.74 -8.69
CA GLU A 140 26.15 10.66 -9.56
C GLU A 140 25.88 10.90 -11.05
N THR A 141 24.81 11.63 -11.39
CA THR A 141 24.36 11.79 -12.80
C THR A 141 24.43 13.22 -13.31
N GLY A 142 24.51 14.21 -12.42
CA GLY A 142 24.36 15.63 -12.76
C GLY A 142 22.93 16.02 -13.16
N LEU A 143 21.93 15.17 -12.92
CA LEU A 143 20.53 15.39 -13.30
C LEU A 143 19.68 15.67 -12.06
N HIS A 144 18.69 16.57 -12.23
CA HIS A 144 17.69 16.80 -11.21
C HIS A 144 16.66 15.67 -11.22
N THR A 145 16.36 15.09 -10.05
CA THR A 145 15.42 13.97 -9.88
C THR A 145 13.95 14.40 -9.87
N GLY A 146 13.69 15.70 -9.82
CA GLY A 146 12.35 16.25 -9.60
C GLY A 146 11.93 16.24 -8.13
N TRP A 147 12.88 16.05 -7.21
CA TRP A 147 12.62 16.18 -5.77
C TRP A 147 12.20 17.60 -5.40
N ILE A 148 11.06 17.74 -4.73
CA ILE A 148 10.54 18.99 -4.17
C ILE A 148 10.35 18.76 -2.69
N GLN A 149 11.16 19.45 -1.87
CA GLN A 149 11.06 19.42 -0.41
C GLN A 149 10.11 20.52 0.06
N ASN A 150 8.81 20.31 -0.08
CA ASN A 150 7.78 21.21 0.44
C ASN A 150 7.23 20.79 1.80
N GLY A 151 7.70 19.68 2.36
CA GLY A 151 7.28 19.16 3.66
C GLY A 151 6.01 18.30 3.61
N GLY A 152 5.73 17.67 4.74
CA GLY A 152 4.59 16.79 4.94
C GLY A 152 3.86 17.14 6.24
N LEU A 153 2.53 17.16 6.19
CA LEU A 153 1.67 17.57 7.28
C LEU A 153 0.61 16.49 7.53
N PHE A 154 0.69 15.86 8.70
CA PHE A 154 -0.25 14.83 9.12
C PHE A 154 -1.32 15.44 10.03
N ILE A 155 -2.59 15.18 9.72
CA ILE A 155 -3.74 15.81 10.39
C ILE A 155 -4.22 14.96 11.57
N ALA A 156 -4.47 15.61 12.72
CA ALA A 156 -5.07 14.99 13.89
C ALA A 156 -6.38 15.69 14.26
N SER A 157 -7.50 15.11 13.83
CA SER A 157 -8.87 15.58 14.14
C SER A 157 -9.41 15.05 15.47
N ASN A 158 -8.64 14.19 16.15
CA ASN A 158 -8.97 13.65 17.47
C ASN A 158 -7.73 13.53 18.36
N ARG A 159 -7.95 13.31 19.66
CA ARG A 159 -6.89 13.24 20.67
C ARG A 159 -6.00 12.00 20.51
N GLN A 160 -6.60 10.86 20.16
CA GLN A 160 -5.89 9.60 19.98
C GLN A 160 -4.88 9.72 18.83
N ARG A 161 -5.28 10.34 17.71
CA ARG A 161 -4.40 10.62 16.57
C ARG A 161 -3.26 11.56 16.94
N LEU A 162 -3.54 12.59 17.74
CA LEU A 162 -2.48 13.50 18.19
C LEU A 162 -1.45 12.76 19.08
N ASP A 163 -1.89 11.86 19.94
CA ASP A 163 -0.99 11.06 20.77
C ASP A 163 -0.19 10.04 19.94
N GLU A 164 -0.79 9.44 18.91
CA GLU A 164 -0.09 8.64 17.91
C GLU A 164 1.04 9.46 17.24
N TYR A 165 0.74 10.69 16.84
CA TYR A 165 1.73 11.57 16.21
C TYR A 165 2.84 12.04 17.14
N LYS A 166 2.56 12.28 18.43
CA LYS A 166 3.63 12.51 19.43
C LYS A 166 4.55 11.30 19.58
N ARG A 167 3.99 10.09 19.48
CA ARG A 167 4.79 8.85 19.46
C ARG A 167 5.63 8.76 18.18
N LEU A 168 5.05 9.07 17.02
CA LEU A 168 5.80 9.13 15.75
C LEU A 168 6.92 10.18 15.79
N MET A 169 6.69 11.36 16.35
CA MET A 169 7.72 12.38 16.56
C MET A 169 8.85 11.86 17.46
N SER A 170 8.51 11.12 18.53
CA SER A 170 9.50 10.51 19.43
C SER A 170 10.34 9.45 18.72
N LEU A 171 9.71 8.62 17.87
CA LEU A 171 10.39 7.66 17.00
C LEU A 171 11.30 8.38 15.99
N GLY A 172 10.78 9.41 15.33
CA GLY A 172 11.53 10.24 14.38
C GLY A 172 12.80 10.81 14.99
N LYS A 173 12.73 11.31 16.24
CA LYS A 173 13.89 11.79 16.99
C LYS A 173 14.96 10.72 17.18
N ALA A 174 14.58 9.46 17.42
CA ALA A 174 15.53 8.35 17.57
C ALA A 174 16.28 8.05 16.25
N TYR A 175 15.63 8.26 15.11
CA TYR A 175 16.18 8.01 13.77
C TYR A 175 16.69 9.29 13.07
N GLY A 176 16.73 10.42 13.76
CA GLY A 176 17.23 11.70 13.23
C GLY A 176 16.32 12.38 12.20
N VAL A 177 15.03 12.06 12.19
CA VAL A 177 14.02 12.72 11.35
C VAL A 177 13.47 13.94 12.09
N GLU A 178 13.76 15.14 11.57
CA GLU A 178 13.18 16.38 12.08
C GLU A 178 11.66 16.38 11.92
N SER A 179 10.95 16.62 13.00
CA SER A 179 9.49 16.74 13.00
C SER A 179 9.00 17.57 14.19
N HIS A 180 7.85 18.22 14.00
CA HIS A 180 7.26 19.16 14.96
C HIS A 180 5.78 18.87 15.12
N VAL A 181 5.30 18.73 16.36
CA VAL A 181 3.86 18.75 16.64
C VAL A 181 3.42 20.19 16.75
N LEU A 182 2.52 20.62 15.86
CA LEU A 182 2.03 21.99 15.78
C LEU A 182 0.63 22.12 16.38
N SER A 183 0.38 23.26 17.03
CA SER A 183 -0.97 23.69 17.39
C SER A 183 -1.81 24.02 16.15
N PRO A 184 -3.14 24.10 16.27
CA PRO A 184 -4.00 24.57 15.19
C PRO A 184 -3.62 25.97 14.67
N ALA A 185 -3.20 26.88 15.56
CA ALA A 185 -2.77 28.23 15.17
C ALA A 185 -1.47 28.23 14.34
N GLU A 186 -0.47 27.45 14.77
CA GLU A 186 0.77 27.28 14.01
C GLU A 186 0.52 26.56 12.67
N THR A 187 -0.37 25.57 12.67
CA THR A 187 -0.82 24.88 11.45
C THR A 187 -1.45 25.88 10.47
N LYS A 188 -2.31 26.78 10.95
CA LYS A 188 -2.94 27.83 10.11
C LYS A 188 -1.93 28.83 9.58
N ALA A 189 -0.90 29.16 10.35
CA ALA A 189 0.18 30.03 9.88
C ALA A 189 1.02 29.35 8.77
N LEU A 190 1.28 28.05 8.90
CA LEU A 190 2.01 27.26 7.91
C LEU A 190 1.17 26.97 6.66
N TYR A 191 -0.13 26.70 6.83
CA TYR A 191 -1.08 26.37 5.77
C TYR A 191 -2.34 27.26 5.88
N PRO A 192 -2.30 28.52 5.39
CA PRO A 192 -3.39 29.50 5.55
C PRO A 192 -4.74 29.07 4.97
N LEU A 193 -4.74 28.28 3.90
CA LEU A 193 -5.98 27.79 3.26
C LEU A 193 -6.62 26.61 4.01
N MET A 194 -5.95 26.03 5.00
CA MET A 194 -6.44 24.86 5.72
C MET A 194 -7.50 25.26 6.76
N ASN A 195 -8.58 24.50 6.86
CA ASN A 195 -9.47 24.56 8.02
C ASN A 195 -8.79 23.86 9.20
N VAL A 196 -8.68 24.58 10.32
CA VAL A 196 -8.05 24.09 11.55
C VAL A 196 -9.01 24.04 12.74
N ASP A 197 -10.28 24.40 12.53
CA ASP A 197 -11.25 24.63 13.61
C ASP A 197 -11.57 23.34 14.39
N ASP A 198 -11.48 22.19 13.72
CA ASP A 198 -11.73 20.86 14.26
C ASP A 198 -10.44 20.06 14.56
N LEU A 199 -9.27 20.72 14.50
CA LEU A 199 -7.99 20.06 14.72
C LEU A 199 -7.55 20.16 16.18
N TYR A 200 -7.02 19.05 16.70
CA TYR A 200 -6.31 19.02 17.97
C TYR A 200 -4.84 19.40 17.81
N GLY A 201 -4.29 19.20 16.60
CA GLY A 201 -2.93 19.55 16.22
C GLY A 201 -2.54 18.87 14.92
N THR A 202 -1.29 19.04 14.50
CA THR A 202 -0.72 18.35 13.34
C THR A 202 0.70 17.89 13.63
N LEU A 203 1.20 16.92 12.86
CA LEU A 203 2.62 16.57 12.82
C LEU A 203 3.20 17.08 11.51
N TYR A 204 4.16 17.99 11.60
CA TYR A 204 4.86 18.57 10.48
C TYR A 204 6.26 17.97 10.34
N VAL A 205 6.60 17.50 9.13
CA VAL A 205 7.90 16.94 8.77
C VAL A 205 8.48 17.80 7.65
N PRO A 206 9.41 18.74 7.94
CA PRO A 206 9.89 19.73 6.96
C PRO A 206 10.63 19.12 5.77
N HIS A 207 11.25 17.95 5.97
CA HIS A 207 12.08 17.29 4.96
C HIS A 207 11.33 16.25 4.11
N ASP A 208 10.03 16.08 4.33
CA ASP A 208 9.16 15.33 3.44
C ASP A 208 8.91 16.11 2.14
N GLY A 209 8.29 15.46 1.16
CA GLY A 209 8.11 16.10 -0.13
C GLY A 209 7.53 15.21 -1.21
N THR A 210 7.80 15.58 -2.45
CA THR A 210 7.38 14.85 -3.64
C THR A 210 8.56 14.62 -4.58
N MET A 211 8.47 13.58 -5.39
CA MET A 211 9.41 13.31 -6.47
C MET A 211 8.66 13.09 -7.78
N ASP A 212 9.29 13.48 -8.88
CA ASP A 212 8.79 13.18 -10.22
C ASP A 212 9.02 11.70 -10.56
N PRO A 213 7.97 10.89 -10.81
CA PRO A 213 8.14 9.46 -11.02
C PRO A 213 8.99 9.12 -12.26
N ALA A 214 8.70 9.78 -13.38
CA ALA A 214 9.40 9.54 -14.64
C ALA A 214 10.86 9.99 -14.59
N GLY A 215 11.11 11.19 -14.07
CA GLY A 215 12.45 11.75 -13.87
C GLY A 215 13.29 10.91 -12.91
N THR A 216 12.70 10.41 -11.81
CA THR A 216 13.38 9.54 -10.85
C THR A 216 13.82 8.23 -11.51
N CYS A 217 12.91 7.52 -12.20
CA CYS A 217 13.25 6.27 -12.90
C CYS A 217 14.29 6.47 -14.02
N THR A 218 14.20 7.58 -14.75
CA THR A 218 15.18 7.92 -15.79
C THR A 218 16.56 8.17 -15.20
N THR A 219 16.63 8.85 -14.06
CA THR A 219 17.90 9.15 -13.39
C THR A 219 18.54 7.89 -12.78
N LEU A 220 17.72 7.03 -12.16
CA LEU A 220 18.15 5.72 -11.65
C LEU A 220 18.75 4.84 -12.74
N THR A 221 18.04 4.70 -13.87
CA THR A 221 18.50 3.87 -14.98
C THR A 221 19.74 4.45 -15.66
N ARG A 222 19.88 5.77 -15.76
CA ARG A 222 21.15 6.41 -16.17
C ARG A 222 22.31 6.09 -15.21
N ALA A 223 22.10 6.22 -13.91
CA ALA A 223 23.13 5.88 -12.92
C ALA A 223 23.54 4.40 -12.99
N ALA A 224 22.58 3.51 -13.16
CA ALA A 224 22.80 2.07 -13.30
C ALA A 224 23.57 1.72 -14.59
N THR A 225 23.15 2.28 -15.72
CA THR A 225 23.78 2.03 -17.03
C THR A 225 25.19 2.60 -17.11
N ALA A 226 25.47 3.73 -16.46
CA ALA A 226 26.83 4.25 -16.30
C ALA A 226 27.77 3.28 -15.54
N ARG A 227 27.21 2.31 -14.79
CA ARG A 227 27.93 1.24 -14.09
C ARG A 227 27.89 -0.11 -14.83
N GLY A 228 27.42 -0.13 -16.08
CA GLY A 228 27.42 -1.32 -16.93
C GLY A 228 26.17 -2.19 -16.84
N ALA A 229 25.13 -1.78 -16.09
CA ALA A 229 23.82 -2.43 -16.18
C ALA A 229 23.17 -2.18 -17.55
N GLN A 230 22.26 -3.06 -17.95
CA GLN A 230 21.52 -2.90 -19.21
C GLN A 230 20.03 -2.71 -18.94
N VAL A 231 19.39 -1.85 -19.73
CA VAL A 231 17.94 -1.62 -19.71
C VAL A 231 17.42 -1.89 -21.12
N ILE A 232 16.46 -2.81 -21.23
CA ILE A 232 15.88 -3.26 -22.50
C ILE A 232 14.36 -3.08 -22.41
N GLU A 233 13.88 -1.96 -22.97
CA GLU A 233 12.46 -1.68 -23.25
C GLU A 233 11.97 -2.46 -24.48
N ASN A 234 10.65 -2.54 -24.66
CA ASN A 234 9.93 -3.28 -25.71
C ASN A 234 10.28 -4.77 -25.74
N CYS A 235 10.42 -5.37 -24.55
CA CYS A 235 10.87 -6.76 -24.39
C CYS A 235 10.00 -7.49 -23.36
N PRO A 236 8.77 -7.92 -23.74
CA PRO A 236 7.94 -8.76 -22.89
C PRO A 236 8.67 -10.06 -22.51
N VAL A 237 8.68 -10.35 -21.20
CA VAL A 237 8.99 -11.70 -20.72
C VAL A 237 7.77 -12.59 -20.94
N THR A 238 7.99 -13.73 -21.58
CA THR A 238 6.94 -14.69 -21.92
C THR A 238 7.06 -16.00 -21.14
N GLY A 239 8.23 -16.28 -20.56
CA GLY A 239 8.49 -17.50 -19.81
C GLY A 239 9.69 -17.41 -18.88
N ILE A 240 9.73 -18.30 -17.88
CA ILE A 240 10.88 -18.49 -17.00
C ILE A 240 11.22 -19.97 -17.00
N ARG A 241 12.37 -20.30 -17.57
CA ARG A 241 12.85 -21.67 -17.63
C ARG A 241 13.45 -22.05 -16.28
N VAL A 242 13.01 -23.20 -15.78
CA VAL A 242 13.38 -23.75 -14.47
C VAL A 242 14.02 -25.11 -14.70
N ARG A 243 15.14 -25.34 -14.02
CA ARG A 243 15.77 -26.66 -13.92
C ARG A 243 15.62 -27.20 -12.51
N THR A 244 15.66 -28.51 -12.36
CA THR A 244 15.74 -29.19 -11.07
C THR A 244 17.16 -29.72 -10.91
N ASP A 245 17.82 -29.43 -9.80
CA ASP A 245 19.14 -29.99 -9.51
C ASP A 245 19.07 -31.43 -9.00
N ASP A 246 20.22 -32.08 -8.83
CA ASP A 246 20.32 -33.48 -8.39
C ASP A 246 19.72 -33.74 -6.99
N PHE A 247 19.50 -32.68 -6.20
CA PHE A 247 18.86 -32.74 -4.88
C PHE A 247 17.35 -32.49 -4.94
N GLY A 248 16.77 -32.38 -6.14
CA GLY A 248 15.34 -32.11 -6.32
C GLY A 248 14.95 -30.64 -6.14
N VAL A 249 15.92 -29.72 -6.03
CA VAL A 249 15.65 -28.29 -5.81
C VAL A 249 15.45 -27.59 -7.15
N ARG A 250 14.31 -26.91 -7.31
CA ARG A 250 14.00 -26.09 -8.48
C ARG A 250 14.82 -24.80 -8.46
N ARG A 251 15.43 -24.45 -9.59
CA ARG A 251 16.30 -23.27 -9.79
C ARG A 251 15.98 -22.55 -11.09
N VAL A 252 16.01 -21.22 -11.05
CA VAL A 252 15.96 -20.37 -12.26
C VAL A 252 17.13 -20.71 -13.17
N GLU A 253 16.86 -20.90 -14.46
CA GLU A 253 17.86 -21.18 -15.50
C GLU A 253 17.93 -20.09 -16.57
N ALA A 254 16.79 -19.59 -17.02
CA ALA A 254 16.74 -18.55 -18.04
C ALA A 254 15.42 -17.78 -18.02
N VAL A 255 15.45 -16.57 -18.60
CA VAL A 255 14.27 -15.79 -18.94
C VAL A 255 14.02 -15.91 -20.44
N GLU A 256 12.77 -16.14 -20.84
CA GLU A 256 12.35 -16.32 -22.22
C GLU A 256 11.54 -15.11 -22.70
N THR A 257 11.79 -14.71 -23.94
CA THR A 257 11.10 -13.63 -24.66
C THR A 257 10.87 -14.08 -26.10
N GLU A 258 10.03 -13.37 -26.86
CA GLU A 258 9.85 -13.62 -28.30
C GLU A 258 11.13 -13.36 -29.13
N HIS A 259 12.11 -12.65 -28.56
CA HIS A 259 13.34 -12.24 -29.22
C HIS A 259 14.56 -13.07 -28.80
N GLY A 260 14.35 -14.15 -28.06
CA GLY A 260 15.39 -15.04 -27.55
C GLY A 260 15.34 -15.19 -26.02
N SER A 261 16.29 -15.98 -25.49
CA SER A 261 16.39 -16.26 -24.06
C SER A 261 17.69 -15.73 -23.46
N ILE A 262 17.62 -15.23 -22.23
CA ILE A 262 18.78 -14.84 -21.43
C ILE A 262 19.01 -15.90 -20.36
N GLN A 263 20.14 -16.62 -20.42
CA GLN A 263 20.53 -17.54 -19.36
C GLN A 263 20.91 -16.75 -18.10
N THR A 264 20.30 -17.07 -16.96
CA THR A 264 20.55 -16.37 -15.70
C THR A 264 20.31 -17.29 -14.51
N PRO A 265 21.13 -17.21 -13.45
CA PRO A 265 20.85 -17.91 -12.20
C PRO A 265 19.81 -17.17 -11.35
N CYS A 266 19.49 -15.91 -11.66
CA CYS A 266 18.67 -15.05 -10.81
C CYS A 266 17.68 -14.20 -11.62
N VAL A 267 16.44 -14.17 -11.16
CA VAL A 267 15.35 -13.32 -11.65
C VAL A 267 14.76 -12.54 -10.49
N VAL A 268 14.49 -11.25 -10.70
CA VAL A 268 13.78 -10.39 -9.75
C VAL A 268 12.47 -9.93 -10.38
N ASN A 269 11.35 -10.38 -9.81
CA ASN A 269 10.02 -10.02 -10.27
C ASN A 269 9.58 -8.68 -9.64
N CYS A 270 9.75 -7.61 -10.41
CA CYS A 270 9.33 -6.25 -10.09
C CYS A 270 8.17 -5.78 -10.99
N ALA A 271 7.35 -6.71 -11.49
CA ALA A 271 6.34 -6.45 -12.52
C ALA A 271 5.05 -5.82 -11.98
N GLY A 272 5.06 -5.15 -10.82
CA GLY A 272 3.91 -4.46 -10.25
C GLY A 272 2.65 -5.34 -10.17
N VAL A 273 1.52 -4.84 -10.70
CA VAL A 273 0.25 -5.59 -10.79
C VAL A 273 0.35 -6.87 -11.63
N TRP A 274 1.32 -6.99 -12.53
CA TRP A 274 1.56 -8.20 -13.33
C TRP A 274 2.48 -9.20 -12.63
N ALA A 275 2.97 -8.94 -11.42
CA ALA A 275 3.89 -9.86 -10.74
C ALA A 275 3.27 -11.23 -10.48
N GLY A 276 1.94 -11.33 -10.30
CA GLY A 276 1.23 -12.61 -10.25
C GLY A 276 1.30 -13.40 -11.56
N ALA A 277 1.23 -12.73 -12.72
CA ALA A 277 1.37 -13.37 -14.02
C ALA A 277 2.80 -13.90 -14.25
N VAL A 278 3.81 -13.10 -13.90
CA VAL A 278 5.22 -13.51 -13.96
C VAL A 278 5.51 -14.67 -13.00
N GLY A 279 4.93 -14.65 -11.78
CA GLY A 279 5.03 -15.76 -10.83
C GLY A 279 4.48 -17.07 -11.39
N ARG A 280 3.33 -17.02 -12.10
CA ARG A 280 2.75 -18.20 -12.77
C ARG A 280 3.68 -18.80 -13.83
N MET A 281 4.42 -17.98 -14.59
CA MET A 281 5.40 -18.47 -15.56
C MET A 281 6.49 -19.34 -14.92
N ALA A 282 6.81 -19.08 -13.63
CA ALA A 282 7.81 -19.81 -12.86
C ALA A 282 7.21 -20.88 -11.91
N GLY A 283 5.89 -20.97 -11.80
CA GLY A 283 5.21 -21.80 -10.81
C GLY A 283 5.43 -21.33 -9.36
N VAL A 284 5.52 -20.00 -9.15
CA VAL A 284 5.62 -19.33 -7.84
C VAL A 284 4.32 -18.60 -7.54
N LYS A 285 3.81 -18.72 -6.30
CA LYS A 285 2.60 -18.00 -5.87
C LYS A 285 2.95 -16.59 -5.42
N VAL A 286 2.21 -15.60 -5.92
CA VAL A 286 2.38 -14.19 -5.54
C VAL A 286 1.04 -13.67 -5.01
N PRO A 287 0.87 -13.53 -3.69
CA PRO A 287 -0.41 -13.14 -3.07
C PRO A 287 -0.63 -11.63 -3.14
N LEU A 288 -0.99 -11.13 -4.33
CA LEU A 288 -1.42 -9.75 -4.51
C LEU A 288 -2.67 -9.67 -5.37
N VAL A 289 -3.39 -8.55 -5.23
CA VAL A 289 -4.57 -8.21 -6.04
C VAL A 289 -4.39 -6.83 -6.65
N ALA A 290 -4.97 -6.62 -7.83
CA ALA A 290 -5.01 -5.31 -8.46
C ALA A 290 -6.33 -4.59 -8.13
N MET A 291 -6.24 -3.31 -7.77
CA MET A 291 -7.39 -2.46 -7.48
C MET A 291 -7.27 -1.14 -8.24
N HIS A 292 -8.40 -0.48 -8.46
CA HIS A 292 -8.40 0.90 -8.91
C HIS A 292 -7.98 1.81 -7.75
N HIS A 293 -7.14 2.79 -8.04
CA HIS A 293 -6.82 3.88 -7.12
C HIS A 293 -6.88 5.21 -7.86
N ALA A 294 -7.50 6.20 -7.23
CA ALA A 294 -7.79 7.47 -7.89
C ALA A 294 -7.35 8.71 -7.11
N TYR A 295 -7.05 9.75 -7.89
CA TYR A 295 -7.03 11.12 -7.43
C TYR A 295 -7.54 12.05 -8.52
N VAL A 296 -8.02 13.22 -8.11
CA VAL A 296 -8.39 14.31 -9.01
C VAL A 296 -7.36 15.42 -8.90
N VAL A 297 -7.09 16.09 -10.01
CA VAL A 297 -6.25 17.30 -10.04
C VAL A 297 -7.17 18.50 -10.20
N THR A 298 -7.07 19.45 -9.29
CA THR A 298 -7.89 20.65 -9.31
C THR A 298 -7.45 21.61 -10.41
N GLU A 299 -8.30 22.58 -10.72
CA GLU A 299 -7.86 23.83 -11.35
C GLU A 299 -6.97 24.64 -10.39
N ARG A 300 -6.47 25.77 -10.90
CA ARG A 300 -5.63 26.69 -10.13
C ARG A 300 -6.38 27.20 -8.89
N ILE A 301 -5.73 27.16 -7.74
CA ILE A 301 -6.21 27.73 -6.49
C ILE A 301 -5.33 28.93 -6.13
N GLU A 302 -5.94 30.09 -5.97
CA GLU A 302 -5.21 31.29 -5.56
C GLU A 302 -4.67 31.14 -4.13
N GLY A 303 -3.38 31.44 -3.95
CA GLY A 303 -2.72 31.35 -2.64
C GLY A 303 -2.20 29.96 -2.25
N ILE A 304 -2.40 28.91 -3.06
CA ILE A 304 -1.80 27.60 -2.81
C ILE A 304 -0.38 27.52 -3.39
N GLN A 305 0.63 27.94 -2.63
CA GLN A 305 2.04 27.87 -3.04
C GLN A 305 2.92 27.57 -1.84
N ASN A 306 3.96 26.75 -2.03
CA ASN A 306 4.96 26.41 -1.00
C ASN A 306 4.36 25.83 0.30
N MET A 307 3.20 25.17 0.21
CA MET A 307 2.55 24.49 1.32
C MET A 307 3.02 23.03 1.41
N PRO A 308 3.06 22.44 2.61
CA PRO A 308 3.33 21.02 2.76
C PRO A 308 2.23 20.16 2.16
N ASN A 309 2.59 18.96 1.74
CA ASN A 309 1.61 17.97 1.34
C ASN A 309 0.85 17.50 2.59
N VAL A 310 -0.44 17.20 2.44
CA VAL A 310 -1.30 16.84 3.56
C VAL A 310 -1.63 15.36 3.52
N ARG A 311 -1.62 14.72 4.69
CA ARG A 311 -2.18 13.39 4.90
C ARG A 311 -3.16 13.44 6.06
N ASP A 312 -4.44 13.24 5.77
CA ASP A 312 -5.49 13.15 6.76
C ASP A 312 -5.97 11.71 6.86
N HIS A 313 -5.50 11.02 7.90
CA HIS A 313 -5.86 9.63 8.10
C HIS A 313 -7.29 9.47 8.61
N ASP A 314 -7.85 10.48 9.29
CA ASP A 314 -9.19 10.38 9.85
C ASP A 314 -10.25 10.58 8.75
N ALA A 315 -9.94 11.36 7.72
CA ALA A 315 -10.77 11.56 6.53
C ALA A 315 -10.40 10.64 5.35
N SER A 316 -9.40 9.76 5.49
CA SER A 316 -8.89 8.87 4.43
C SER A 316 -8.48 9.59 3.13
N ILE A 317 -7.84 10.76 3.25
CA ILE A 317 -7.40 11.57 2.11
C ILE A 317 -5.92 11.97 2.19
N TYR A 318 -5.36 12.30 1.03
CA TYR A 318 -4.11 13.00 0.89
C TYR A 318 -4.24 14.15 -0.11
N LEU A 319 -3.53 15.24 0.16
CA LEU A 319 -3.46 16.42 -0.71
C LEU A 319 -2.01 16.64 -1.11
N ARG A 320 -1.73 16.53 -2.40
CA ARG A 320 -0.41 16.81 -2.97
C ARG A 320 -0.43 18.19 -3.61
N LEU A 321 0.55 19.04 -3.29
CA LEU A 321 0.74 20.30 -3.99
C LEU A 321 1.39 20.05 -5.36
N GLN A 322 0.81 20.62 -6.41
CA GLN A 322 1.34 20.58 -7.76
C GLN A 322 1.29 21.98 -8.38
N GLY A 323 2.36 22.75 -8.18
CA GLY A 323 2.41 24.15 -8.61
C GLY A 323 1.38 24.98 -7.86
N ASP A 324 0.35 25.44 -8.57
CA ASP A 324 -0.80 26.19 -8.05
C ASP A 324 -2.11 25.38 -8.03
N ALA A 325 -2.02 24.05 -8.11
CA ALA A 325 -3.14 23.11 -8.03
C ALA A 325 -2.90 22.06 -6.94
N LEU A 326 -3.96 21.34 -6.56
CA LEU A 326 -3.89 20.20 -5.65
C LEU A 326 -4.24 18.91 -6.39
N SER A 327 -3.49 17.84 -6.12
CA SER A 327 -3.99 16.48 -6.34
C SER A 327 -4.67 16.01 -5.06
N VAL A 328 -5.96 15.67 -5.16
CA VAL A 328 -6.79 15.19 -4.06
C VAL A 328 -7.07 13.72 -4.32
N GLY A 329 -6.55 12.85 -3.47
CA GLY A 329 -6.79 11.40 -3.55
C GLY A 329 -7.12 10.83 -2.20
N GLY A 330 -7.62 9.60 -2.19
CA GLY A 330 -8.00 8.89 -0.98
C GLY A 330 -7.98 7.40 -1.20
N TYR A 331 -8.32 6.65 -0.16
CA TYR A 331 -8.49 5.20 -0.26
C TYR A 331 -9.90 4.83 0.15
N GLU A 332 -10.57 4.17 -0.77
CA GLU A 332 -11.98 3.86 -0.67
C GLU A 332 -12.20 2.65 0.23
N THR A 333 -13.25 2.73 1.05
CA THR A 333 -13.69 1.59 1.89
C THR A 333 -14.27 0.45 1.05
N ASN A 334 -14.73 0.76 -0.17
CA ASN A 334 -15.33 -0.11 -1.15
C ASN A 334 -14.54 -0.10 -2.47
N PRO A 335 -13.28 -0.60 -2.50
CA PRO A 335 -12.43 -0.51 -3.68
C PRO A 335 -12.99 -1.33 -4.84
N THR A 336 -12.75 -0.85 -6.06
CA THR A 336 -13.02 -1.63 -7.28
C THR A 336 -11.83 -2.54 -7.58
N PHE A 337 -12.08 -3.85 -7.62
CA PHE A 337 -11.07 -4.84 -8.01
C PHE A 337 -10.90 -4.90 -9.52
N TRP A 338 -9.66 -5.05 -9.98
CA TRP A 338 -9.36 -5.34 -11.37
C TRP A 338 -9.06 -6.84 -11.54
N GLU A 339 -10.10 -7.62 -11.80
CA GLU A 339 -10.03 -9.08 -11.81
C GLU A 339 -9.18 -9.64 -12.97
N GLU A 340 -9.35 -9.06 -14.17
CA GLU A 340 -8.63 -9.47 -15.38
C GLU A 340 -7.57 -8.43 -15.77
N VAL A 341 -6.38 -8.59 -15.20
CA VAL A 341 -5.21 -7.75 -15.49
C VAL A 341 -4.72 -8.02 -16.91
N SER A 342 -5.05 -7.12 -17.85
CA SER A 342 -4.63 -7.22 -19.25
C SER A 342 -3.13 -7.04 -19.41
N ASP A 343 -2.52 -7.88 -20.25
CA ASP A 343 -1.12 -7.82 -20.67
C ASP A 343 -0.82 -6.67 -21.66
N LYS A 344 -1.85 -6.06 -22.24
CA LYS A 344 -1.73 -4.92 -23.18
C LYS A 344 -1.87 -3.56 -22.52
N PHE A 345 -2.24 -3.52 -21.24
CA PHE A 345 -2.44 -2.25 -20.53
C PHE A 345 -1.08 -1.57 -20.25
N ALA A 346 -0.84 -0.42 -20.87
CA ALA A 346 0.37 0.38 -20.70
C ALA A 346 0.06 1.86 -20.88
N PHE A 347 0.58 2.72 -19.99
CA PHE A 347 0.23 4.15 -19.95
C PHE A 347 -1.28 4.44 -19.96
N GLY A 348 -2.07 3.48 -19.49
CA GLY A 348 -3.53 3.56 -19.44
C GLY A 348 -4.02 4.14 -18.12
N LEU A 349 -5.22 4.70 -18.15
CA LEU A 349 -6.03 5.07 -16.99
C LEU A 349 -7.44 4.52 -17.21
N PHE A 350 -8.12 4.21 -16.11
CA PHE A 350 -9.54 3.92 -16.09
C PHE A 350 -10.35 5.21 -16.03
N ASP A 351 -11.62 5.13 -16.42
CA ASP A 351 -12.57 6.19 -16.11
C ASP A 351 -12.80 6.24 -14.60
N LEU A 352 -12.93 7.46 -14.06
CA LEU A 352 -13.17 7.66 -12.63
C LEU A 352 -14.63 7.34 -12.29
N ASP A 353 -14.83 6.43 -11.35
CA ASP A 353 -16.12 6.21 -10.71
C ASP A 353 -16.36 7.28 -9.64
N TRP A 354 -17.24 8.22 -9.94
CA TRP A 354 -17.57 9.31 -9.04
C TRP A 354 -18.41 8.88 -7.83
N GLU A 355 -19.17 7.80 -7.92
CA GLU A 355 -19.96 7.30 -6.78
C GLU A 355 -19.01 6.74 -5.72
N VAL A 356 -17.98 6.02 -6.16
CA VAL A 356 -16.91 5.51 -5.31
C VAL A 356 -16.03 6.66 -4.79
N PHE A 357 -15.60 7.58 -5.66
CA PHE A 357 -14.69 8.66 -5.28
C PHE A 357 -15.33 9.74 -4.38
N ALA A 358 -16.65 9.94 -4.43
CA ALA A 358 -17.36 10.99 -3.70
C ALA A 358 -17.15 10.95 -2.18
N GLN A 359 -16.84 9.78 -1.61
CA GLN A 359 -16.55 9.63 -0.17
C GLN A 359 -15.37 10.49 0.32
N HIS A 360 -14.46 10.88 -0.57
CA HIS A 360 -13.30 11.71 -0.24
C HIS A 360 -13.57 13.21 -0.32
N ILE A 361 -14.62 13.62 -1.04
CA ILE A 361 -14.85 15.03 -1.38
C ILE A 361 -15.17 15.83 -0.13
N GLU A 362 -16.05 15.33 0.75
CA GLU A 362 -16.44 16.03 1.97
C GLU A 362 -15.24 16.27 2.89
N GLY A 363 -14.40 15.25 3.11
CA GLY A 363 -13.18 15.38 3.88
C GLY A 363 -12.20 16.39 3.26
N ALA A 364 -12.03 16.35 1.95
CA ALA A 364 -11.12 17.26 1.24
C ALA A 364 -11.60 18.72 1.32
N VAL A 365 -12.89 18.96 1.06
CA VAL A 365 -13.51 20.28 1.19
C VAL A 365 -13.44 20.78 2.62
N ASN A 366 -13.70 19.93 3.61
CA ASN A 366 -13.53 20.34 5.00
C ASN A 366 -12.07 20.78 5.27
N ARG A 367 -11.07 20.01 4.82
CA ARG A 367 -9.65 20.36 5.05
C ARG A 367 -9.22 21.62 4.33
N VAL A 368 -9.64 21.84 3.10
CA VAL A 368 -9.29 23.02 2.30
C VAL A 368 -10.57 23.60 1.67
N PRO A 369 -11.31 24.47 2.39
CA PRO A 369 -12.65 24.92 2.01
C PRO A 369 -12.77 25.55 0.61
N VAL A 370 -11.70 26.12 0.07
CA VAL A 370 -11.71 26.67 -1.30
C VAL A 370 -12.01 25.61 -2.36
N LEU A 371 -11.78 24.33 -2.06
CA LEU A 371 -12.08 23.20 -2.96
C LEU A 371 -13.56 23.11 -3.32
N GLU A 372 -14.47 23.58 -2.47
CA GLU A 372 -15.92 23.63 -2.76
C GLU A 372 -16.23 24.40 -4.06
N LYS A 373 -15.42 25.43 -4.35
CA LYS A 373 -15.60 26.33 -5.49
C LYS A 373 -14.57 26.09 -6.61
N THR A 374 -13.64 25.15 -6.41
CA THR A 374 -12.55 24.91 -7.35
C THR A 374 -12.96 23.83 -8.34
N GLY A 375 -12.76 24.08 -9.64
CA GLY A 375 -13.01 23.09 -10.68
C GLY A 375 -12.02 21.91 -10.65
N ILE A 376 -12.38 20.82 -11.34
CA ILE A 376 -11.50 19.66 -11.52
C ILE A 376 -10.94 19.71 -12.93
N LYS A 377 -9.61 19.77 -13.04
CA LYS A 377 -8.89 19.86 -14.32
C LYS A 377 -8.74 18.49 -14.98
N SER A 378 -8.45 17.45 -14.19
CA SER A 378 -8.27 16.10 -14.70
C SER A 378 -8.51 15.05 -13.62
N THR A 379 -8.88 13.86 -14.04
CA THR A 379 -8.99 12.67 -13.19
C THR A 379 -7.86 11.70 -13.51
N VAL A 380 -7.35 11.03 -12.49
CA VAL A 380 -6.38 9.95 -12.63
C VAL A 380 -6.93 8.77 -11.84
N CYS A 381 -7.26 7.69 -12.54
CA CYS A 381 -7.67 6.42 -11.95
C CYS A 381 -6.84 5.34 -12.61
N GLY A 382 -6.00 4.65 -11.85
CA GLY A 382 -5.07 3.67 -12.39
C GLY A 382 -5.02 2.41 -11.53
N PRO A 383 -4.41 1.34 -12.06
CA PRO A 383 -4.27 0.10 -11.31
C PRO A 383 -3.19 0.26 -10.25
N GLU A 384 -3.40 -0.36 -9.09
CA GLU A 384 -2.37 -0.51 -8.07
C GLU A 384 -2.45 -1.88 -7.41
N SER A 385 -1.32 -2.36 -6.88
CA SER A 385 -1.18 -3.68 -6.30
C SER A 385 -1.29 -3.63 -4.78
N PHE A 386 -2.17 -4.45 -4.23
CA PHE A 386 -2.37 -4.58 -2.78
C PHE A 386 -2.12 -6.01 -2.30
N THR A 387 -1.60 -6.11 -1.08
CA THR A 387 -1.31 -7.36 -0.38
C THR A 387 -2.21 -7.50 0.85
N PRO A 388 -2.47 -8.73 1.34
CA PRO A 388 -3.41 -8.95 2.45
C PRO A 388 -3.06 -8.21 3.75
N ASP A 389 -1.76 -7.98 4.01
CA ASP A 389 -1.22 -7.36 5.22
C ASP A 389 -0.69 -5.93 5.01
N HIS A 390 -0.90 -5.37 3.81
CA HIS A 390 -0.37 -4.08 3.38
C HIS A 390 1.16 -3.95 3.45
N LYS A 391 1.90 -5.06 3.46
CA LYS A 391 3.36 -5.07 3.34
C LYS A 391 3.82 -5.49 1.94
N PRO A 392 4.89 -4.88 1.41
CA PRO A 392 5.50 -5.36 0.16
C PRO A 392 5.91 -6.83 0.24
N LEU A 393 5.83 -7.52 -0.89
CA LEU A 393 6.33 -8.88 -1.07
C LEU A 393 7.78 -8.82 -1.54
N MET A 394 8.71 -9.19 -0.67
CA MET A 394 10.14 -9.12 -0.92
C MET A 394 10.88 -10.42 -0.60
N GLY A 395 11.99 -10.67 -1.31
CA GLY A 395 12.91 -11.77 -1.02
C GLY A 395 12.79 -12.97 -1.94
N GLU A 396 13.60 -14.01 -1.67
CA GLU A 396 13.64 -15.23 -2.47
C GLU A 396 12.39 -16.09 -2.21
N ALA A 397 11.71 -16.48 -3.29
CA ALA A 397 10.53 -17.34 -3.22
C ALA A 397 10.90 -18.74 -2.69
N PRO A 398 10.14 -19.29 -1.73
CA PRO A 398 10.45 -20.61 -1.18
C PRO A 398 10.32 -21.74 -2.20
N GLU A 399 9.49 -21.57 -3.23
CA GLU A 399 9.23 -22.60 -4.25
C GLU A 399 10.31 -22.69 -5.34
N LEU A 400 11.14 -21.66 -5.51
CA LEU A 400 12.09 -21.56 -6.63
C LEU A 400 13.33 -20.75 -6.26
N ARG A 401 14.48 -21.43 -6.20
CA ARG A 401 15.76 -20.79 -5.92
C ARG A 401 16.19 -19.87 -7.08
N GLY A 402 16.68 -18.69 -6.73
CA GLY A 402 17.06 -17.63 -7.66
C GLY A 402 15.89 -16.76 -8.13
N PHE A 403 14.65 -17.02 -7.70
CA PHE A 403 13.50 -16.18 -8.04
C PHE A 403 13.16 -15.26 -6.85
N PHE A 404 13.43 -13.97 -7.00
CA PHE A 404 13.19 -12.95 -6.00
C PHE A 404 11.93 -12.15 -6.32
N LEU A 405 11.22 -11.71 -5.29
CA LEU A 405 10.07 -10.82 -5.39
C LEU A 405 10.46 -9.41 -4.94
N GLY A 406 9.88 -8.43 -5.63
CA GLY A 406 9.82 -7.04 -5.22
C GLY A 406 8.55 -6.44 -5.80
N CYS A 407 7.40 -6.70 -5.17
CA CYS A 407 6.09 -6.27 -5.69
C CYS A 407 5.07 -6.06 -4.56
N GLY A 408 3.85 -5.62 -4.89
CA GLY A 408 2.76 -5.47 -3.92
C GLY A 408 2.96 -4.31 -2.95
N PHE A 409 3.30 -3.12 -3.45
CA PHE A 409 3.72 -2.00 -2.61
C PHE A 409 2.57 -1.17 -2.00
N ASN A 410 1.30 -1.52 -2.23
CA ASN A 410 0.16 -0.86 -1.60
C ASN A 410 0.19 0.67 -1.78
N SER A 411 0.41 1.12 -3.03
CA SER A 411 0.59 2.54 -3.39
C SER A 411 1.83 3.24 -2.79
N ALA A 412 2.74 2.52 -2.12
CA ALA A 412 3.96 3.06 -1.51
C ALA A 412 5.25 2.81 -2.31
N GLY A 413 5.13 2.35 -3.56
CA GLY A 413 6.27 1.89 -4.37
C GLY A 413 7.31 2.96 -4.72
N MET A 414 6.90 4.23 -4.82
CA MET A 414 7.85 5.34 -4.98
C MET A 414 8.57 5.65 -3.67
N MET A 415 7.82 5.81 -2.58
CA MET A 415 8.40 6.24 -1.29
C MET A 415 9.31 5.18 -0.66
N LEU A 416 8.94 3.91 -0.73
CA LEU A 416 9.77 2.82 -0.21
C LEU A 416 10.81 2.33 -1.23
N GLY A 417 10.71 2.74 -2.49
CA GLY A 417 11.44 2.14 -3.60
C GLY A 417 12.96 2.14 -3.44
N GLY A 418 13.56 3.22 -2.93
CA GLY A 418 15.01 3.31 -2.72
C GLY A 418 15.49 2.37 -1.62
N GLY A 419 14.94 2.49 -0.42
CA GLY A 419 15.28 1.59 0.70
C GLY A 419 15.03 0.12 0.36
N CYS A 420 13.85 -0.22 -0.16
CA CYS A 420 13.53 -1.58 -0.56
C CYS A 420 14.44 -2.08 -1.70
N GLY A 421 14.72 -1.24 -2.71
CA GLY A 421 15.63 -1.59 -3.79
C GLY A 421 17.04 -1.91 -3.28
N GLN A 422 17.53 -1.16 -2.28
CA GLN A 422 18.81 -1.44 -1.62
C GLN A 422 18.78 -2.79 -0.91
N GLU A 423 17.79 -3.02 -0.05
CA GLU A 423 17.69 -4.28 0.71
C GLU A 423 17.54 -5.50 -0.20
N LEU A 424 16.78 -5.37 -1.30
CA LEU A 424 16.63 -6.44 -2.28
C LEU A 424 17.95 -6.75 -2.99
N ALA A 425 18.74 -5.72 -3.32
CA ALA A 425 20.07 -5.90 -3.90
C ALA A 425 21.04 -6.59 -2.92
N HIS A 426 21.03 -6.21 -1.63
CA HIS A 426 21.80 -6.92 -0.60
C HIS A 426 21.36 -8.37 -0.47
N TRP A 427 20.06 -8.63 -0.53
CA TRP A 427 19.53 -9.99 -0.45
C TRP A 427 20.02 -10.87 -1.60
N ILE A 428 20.08 -10.33 -2.81
CA ILE A 428 20.55 -11.03 -4.01
C ILE A 428 22.07 -11.27 -3.94
N ILE A 429 22.85 -10.26 -3.53
CA ILE A 429 24.33 -10.34 -3.56
C ILE A 429 24.88 -11.13 -2.37
N HIS A 430 24.34 -10.91 -1.17
CA HIS A 430 24.87 -11.44 0.08
C HIS A 430 24.03 -12.57 0.68
N GLY A 431 22.88 -12.90 0.08
CA GLY A 431 21.96 -13.93 0.58
C GLY A 431 21.09 -13.48 1.76
N ARG A 432 21.22 -12.24 2.23
CA ARG A 432 20.40 -11.66 3.31
C ARG A 432 20.30 -10.13 3.18
N PRO A 433 19.19 -9.51 3.64
CA PRO A 433 19.11 -8.06 3.78
C PRO A 433 20.02 -7.56 4.91
N GLU A 434 20.33 -6.26 4.91
CA GLU A 434 21.04 -5.59 6.01
C GLU A 434 20.10 -5.25 7.16
N LYS A 435 18.86 -4.90 6.84
CA LYS A 435 17.80 -4.57 7.80
C LYS A 435 16.94 -5.79 8.15
N ASP A 436 16.20 -5.69 9.26
CA ASP A 436 15.22 -6.69 9.64
C ASP A 436 13.97 -6.61 8.74
N MET A 437 14.06 -7.24 7.57
CA MET A 437 12.98 -7.28 6.59
C MET A 437 11.96 -8.40 6.86
N HIS A 438 11.89 -8.92 8.09
CA HIS A 438 11.02 -10.07 8.41
C HIS A 438 9.55 -9.85 8.01
N SER A 439 9.02 -8.66 8.23
CA SER A 439 7.62 -8.32 7.88
C SER A 439 7.38 -8.15 6.37
N TYR A 440 8.44 -8.04 5.56
CA TYR A 440 8.37 -7.86 4.11
C TYR A 440 8.77 -9.16 3.38
N ASP A 441 9.28 -10.16 4.10
CA ASP A 441 9.73 -11.43 3.55
C ASP A 441 8.54 -12.24 3.03
N ILE A 442 8.56 -12.66 1.76
CA ILE A 442 7.50 -13.49 1.17
C ILE A 442 7.21 -14.76 1.98
N ARG A 443 8.21 -15.32 2.68
CA ARG A 443 8.06 -16.53 3.50
C ARG A 443 7.22 -16.28 4.76
N TRP A 444 7.07 -15.03 5.19
CA TRP A 444 6.16 -14.64 6.28
C TRP A 444 4.70 -14.87 5.90
N GLN A 445 4.31 -14.51 4.68
CA GLN A 445 2.91 -14.61 4.24
C GLN A 445 2.40 -16.05 4.11
N PHE A 446 3.29 -17.03 3.94
CA PHE A 446 2.92 -18.45 3.88
C PHE A 446 2.75 -19.13 5.25
N ARG A 447 2.91 -18.40 6.38
CA ARG A 447 2.74 -18.95 7.73
C ARG A 447 1.32 -18.80 8.31
N GLY A 448 0.41 -18.12 7.61
CA GLY A 448 -1.04 -18.15 7.92
C GLY A 448 -1.74 -19.35 7.28
N PRO A 449 -2.94 -19.75 7.73
CA PRO A 449 -3.69 -20.83 7.09
C PRO A 449 -3.85 -20.53 5.59
N SER A 450 -3.34 -21.43 4.75
CA SER A 450 -3.54 -21.36 3.30
C SER A 450 -5.04 -21.40 3.03
N PRO A 451 -5.62 -20.52 2.20
CA PRO A 451 -7.00 -20.64 1.78
C PRO A 451 -7.14 -21.94 1.00
N ALA A 452 -7.66 -22.98 1.65
CA ALA A 452 -8.07 -24.21 1.00
C ALA A 452 -9.47 -23.97 0.44
N GLY A 453 -9.54 -23.28 -0.69
CA GLY A 453 -10.80 -22.91 -1.33
C GLY A 453 -10.57 -21.72 -2.23
N GLY A 454 -11.19 -21.73 -3.42
CA GLY A 454 -11.05 -20.65 -4.39
C GLY A 454 -11.24 -19.28 -3.76
N SER A 455 -10.63 -18.26 -4.38
CA SER A 455 -10.63 -16.83 -4.03
C SER A 455 -12.02 -16.18 -3.97
N ARG A 456 -12.92 -16.74 -3.18
CA ARG A 456 -14.32 -16.36 -3.00
C ARG A 456 -14.69 -16.68 -1.55
N GLY A 457 -14.46 -15.74 -0.64
CA GLY A 457 -15.23 -15.75 0.62
C GLY A 457 -14.57 -15.26 1.90
N SER A 458 -13.24 -15.30 2.07
CA SER A 458 -12.64 -14.74 3.30
C SER A 458 -12.46 -13.23 3.13
N GLY A 459 -13.38 -12.48 3.75
CA GLY A 459 -13.45 -11.03 3.70
C GLY A 459 -12.12 -10.38 4.07
N LEU A 460 -11.45 -9.82 3.06
CA LEU A 460 -10.43 -8.81 3.25
C LEU A 460 -11.15 -7.50 3.57
N GLU A 461 -11.48 -7.27 4.85
CA GLU A 461 -11.70 -5.93 5.41
C GLU A 461 -10.39 -5.12 5.45
N GLY A 462 -9.53 -5.32 4.44
CA GLY A 462 -8.19 -4.74 4.31
C GLY A 462 -8.17 -3.23 4.09
N PRO A 463 -9.09 -2.61 3.32
CA PRO A 463 -9.03 -1.16 3.09
C PRO A 463 -9.20 -0.34 4.38
N LEU A 464 -9.85 -0.91 5.41
CA LEU A 464 -10.08 -0.23 6.69
C LEU A 464 -8.80 0.00 7.51
N TRP A 465 -7.78 -0.85 7.40
CA TRP A 465 -6.61 -0.80 8.31
C TRP A 465 -5.58 0.26 7.96
N VAL A 466 -5.67 0.89 6.78
CA VAL A 466 -4.80 2.04 6.43
C VAL A 466 -5.20 3.29 7.23
N PHE A 467 -6.44 3.34 7.74
CA PHE A 467 -7.06 4.55 8.28
C PHE A 467 -7.83 4.37 9.59
N GLY A 468 -8.14 3.12 9.99
CA GLY A 468 -8.85 2.84 11.24
C GLY A 468 -8.11 3.39 12.46
N PRO A 469 -8.82 3.96 13.44
CA PRO A 469 -8.20 4.31 14.71
C PRO A 469 -7.70 3.03 15.37
N LEU A 470 -6.42 3.00 15.79
CA LEU A 470 -6.01 2.14 16.89
C LEU A 470 -6.63 2.72 18.18
N SER A 471 -7.95 2.69 18.28
CA SER A 471 -8.66 3.11 19.48
C SER A 471 -8.51 2.03 20.54
N CYS A 472 -7.51 2.19 21.40
CA CYS A 472 -7.71 1.83 22.81
C CYS A 472 -7.92 3.12 23.60
N ASP A 473 -9.16 3.36 23.98
CA ASP A 473 -9.46 4.23 25.09
C ASP A 473 -9.05 3.47 26.36
N TRP A 474 -7.98 3.90 27.04
CA TRP A 474 -7.47 3.25 28.25
C TRP A 474 -8.44 3.36 29.45
N GLY A 475 -9.59 4.03 29.26
CA GLY A 475 -10.71 4.07 30.19
C GLY A 475 -11.83 3.05 29.91
N ASP A 476 -11.80 2.32 28.80
CA ASP A 476 -12.83 1.34 28.43
C ASP A 476 -12.40 -0.09 28.81
N PRO A 477 -13.11 -0.79 29.72
CA PRO A 477 -12.81 -2.17 30.12
C PRO A 477 -13.00 -3.20 28.99
N SER A 478 -13.44 -2.79 27.80
CA SER A 478 -13.60 -3.64 26.63
C SER A 478 -12.43 -3.63 25.64
N CYS A 479 -11.32 -2.90 25.88
CA CYS A 479 -10.20 -2.88 24.92
C CYS A 479 -9.26 -4.11 25.03
N PRO A 480 -9.22 -5.04 24.06
CA PRO A 480 -8.16 -6.02 23.95
C PRO A 480 -6.89 -5.39 23.35
N ALA A 481 -5.72 -5.97 23.62
CA ALA A 481 -4.49 -5.69 22.87
C ALA A 481 -4.75 -5.96 21.38
N GLY A 482 -4.99 -4.88 20.61
CA GLY A 482 -5.50 -4.84 19.25
C GLY A 482 -5.29 -6.11 18.44
N LEU A 483 -6.36 -6.90 18.32
CA LEU A 483 -6.55 -7.90 17.28
C LEU A 483 -8.06 -8.14 17.20
N GLU A 484 -8.72 -7.51 16.23
CA GLU A 484 -10.10 -7.83 15.89
C GLU A 484 -10.08 -8.81 14.71
N VAL A 485 -10.71 -9.97 14.88
CA VAL A 485 -10.69 -11.08 13.92
C VAL A 485 -12.08 -11.16 13.28
N ALA A 486 -12.21 -10.67 12.05
CA ALA A 486 -13.37 -10.94 11.22
C ALA A 486 -13.04 -12.08 10.24
N GLY A 487 -13.73 -13.22 10.38
CA GLY A 487 -13.94 -14.17 9.28
C GLY A 487 -12.76 -15.04 8.82
N LEU A 488 -11.84 -15.43 9.72
CA LEU A 488 -10.88 -16.51 9.43
C LEU A 488 -11.49 -17.86 9.82
N GLU A 489 -11.73 -18.75 8.85
CA GLU A 489 -11.71 -20.20 9.13
C GLU A 489 -10.26 -20.58 9.43
N VAL A 490 -9.92 -20.58 10.71
CA VAL A 490 -8.62 -21.04 11.22
C VAL A 490 -8.63 -22.57 11.24
N ALA A 491 -7.51 -23.20 10.87
CA ALA A 491 -7.33 -24.64 11.09
C ALA A 491 -7.27 -24.91 12.60
N MET A 492 -8.37 -25.40 13.18
CA MET A 492 -8.49 -25.67 14.61
C MET A 492 -7.81 -27.00 14.99
N HIS A 493 -6.97 -27.01 16.02
CA HIS A 493 -6.47 -28.25 16.63
C HIS A 493 -7.49 -28.73 17.67
N PRO A 494 -7.70 -30.05 17.89
CA PRO A 494 -8.64 -30.57 18.89
C PRO A 494 -8.40 -30.14 20.36
N GLY A 495 -7.34 -29.38 20.65
CA GLY A 495 -7.06 -28.80 21.96
C GLY A 495 -7.61 -27.39 22.15
N ASP A 496 -7.91 -26.68 21.07
CA ASP A 496 -8.31 -25.27 21.09
C ASP A 496 -9.72 -25.09 21.66
N ASP A 497 -10.61 -26.07 21.45
CA ASP A 497 -11.95 -26.09 22.04
C ASP A 497 -11.95 -26.09 23.58
N ARG A 498 -10.98 -26.79 24.19
CA ARG A 498 -10.84 -26.82 25.66
C ARG A 498 -10.27 -25.51 26.21
N LEU A 499 -9.42 -24.84 25.45
CA LEU A 499 -8.79 -23.58 25.83
C LEU A 499 -9.78 -22.42 25.72
N MET A 500 -10.58 -22.37 24.65
CA MET A 500 -11.63 -21.36 24.47
C MET A 500 -12.71 -21.44 25.56
N ALA A 501 -13.09 -22.64 26.01
CA ALA A 501 -14.04 -22.86 27.10
C ALA A 501 -13.56 -22.33 28.47
N SER A 502 -12.25 -22.08 28.63
CA SER A 502 -11.64 -21.59 29.87
C SER A 502 -11.52 -20.06 29.97
N GLY A 503 -12.09 -19.32 29.01
CA GLY A 503 -12.10 -17.84 29.02
C GLY A 503 -10.83 -17.19 28.45
N LEU A 504 -10.12 -17.90 27.55
CA LEU A 504 -8.92 -17.38 26.89
C LEU A 504 -9.27 -16.49 25.68
N SER A 505 -8.54 -15.40 25.50
CA SER A 505 -8.60 -14.60 24.26
C SER A 505 -7.94 -15.39 23.13
N GLY A 506 -8.68 -15.66 22.06
CA GLY A 506 -8.29 -16.53 20.94
C GLY A 506 -7.07 -16.01 20.16
N LYS A 507 -5.87 -16.40 20.62
CA LYS A 507 -4.64 -16.45 19.82
C LYS A 507 -4.05 -17.86 19.99
N GLU A 508 -3.55 -18.46 18.90
CA GLU A 508 -2.84 -19.76 18.92
C GLU A 508 -1.65 -19.79 19.90
N LYS A 509 -1.15 -18.61 20.31
CA LYS A 509 -0.27 -18.47 21.46
C LYS A 509 -1.02 -17.74 22.58
N SER A 510 -1.36 -18.48 23.63
CA SER A 510 -1.93 -17.95 24.86
C SER A 510 -1.03 -16.85 25.43
N LEU A 511 -1.49 -15.60 25.44
CA LEU A 511 -0.76 -14.53 26.11
C LEU A 511 -1.01 -14.52 27.63
N PHE A 512 -2.22 -14.78 28.12
CA PHE A 512 -2.54 -14.80 29.55
C PHE A 512 -3.73 -15.72 29.88
N VAL A 513 -3.80 -16.22 31.13
CA VAL A 513 -4.92 -17.00 31.69
C VAL A 513 -5.52 -16.22 32.87
N THR A 514 -6.81 -15.89 32.86
CA THR A 514 -7.50 -15.31 34.02
C THR A 514 -8.39 -16.36 34.69
N SER A 515 -8.09 -16.73 35.94
CA SER A 515 -9.01 -17.51 36.78
C SER A 515 -9.84 -16.57 37.66
N GLY A 516 -11.15 -16.83 37.72
CA GLY A 516 -12.18 -15.86 38.14
C GLY A 516 -12.11 -15.29 39.56
N GLY A 517 -12.63 -14.07 39.66
CA GLY A 517 -12.98 -13.36 40.89
C GLY A 517 -13.47 -11.94 40.58
N ARG A 518 -14.72 -11.60 40.92
CA ARG A 518 -15.26 -10.24 40.80
C ARG A 518 -14.74 -9.37 41.94
N LEU A 519 -14.10 -8.24 41.63
CA LEU A 519 -13.93 -7.09 42.54
C LEU A 519 -13.93 -5.79 41.71
N ASP A 520 -14.79 -4.85 42.10
CA ASP A 520 -14.94 -3.50 41.52
C ASP A 520 -13.68 -2.64 41.75
N ALA A 521 -12.84 -2.49 40.73
CA ALA A 521 -11.92 -1.35 40.53
C ALA A 521 -11.30 -1.43 39.12
N GLY A 522 -11.25 -0.30 38.39
CA GLY A 522 -10.73 -0.23 37.01
C GLY A 522 -9.24 -0.62 36.86
N PRO A 523 -8.77 -0.86 35.62
CA PRO A 523 -7.52 -1.57 35.36
C PRO A 523 -6.30 -0.65 35.48
N ARG A 524 -5.90 -0.32 36.71
CA ARG A 524 -4.53 0.12 37.00
C ARG A 524 -3.69 -1.14 37.21
N LEU A 525 -2.73 -1.40 36.31
CA LEU A 525 -1.40 -1.98 36.58
C LEU A 525 -1.26 -2.87 37.84
N GLN A 526 -2.08 -3.92 38.00
CA GLN A 526 -1.93 -4.92 39.08
C GLN A 526 -1.89 -6.37 38.58
N ALA A 527 -2.10 -6.61 37.27
CA ALA A 527 -2.06 -7.95 36.70
C ALA A 527 -0.65 -8.59 36.47
N PRO A 528 0.52 -7.90 36.50
CA PRO A 528 1.77 -8.64 36.33
C PRO A 528 2.15 -9.44 37.58
N LEU A 529 1.63 -9.09 38.76
CA LEU A 529 2.03 -9.72 40.02
C LEU A 529 1.50 -11.16 40.19
N PRO A 530 0.22 -11.50 39.97
CA PRO A 530 -0.28 -12.84 40.28
C PRO A 530 0.32 -13.93 39.38
N ALA A 531 0.55 -13.62 38.10
CA ALA A 531 1.15 -14.55 37.15
C ALA A 531 2.65 -14.77 37.43
N CYS A 532 3.41 -13.71 37.76
CA CYS A 532 4.80 -13.85 38.18
C CYS A 532 4.94 -14.57 39.53
N VAL A 533 4.07 -14.29 40.51
CA VAL A 533 4.09 -14.94 41.83
C VAL A 533 3.77 -16.44 41.77
N GLN A 534 2.93 -16.87 40.81
CA GLN A 534 2.67 -18.30 40.60
C GLN A 534 3.80 -19.05 39.90
N VAL A 535 4.60 -18.39 39.05
CA VAL A 535 5.78 -19.00 38.41
C VAL A 535 6.87 -19.31 39.43
N GLU A 536 7.00 -18.51 40.48
CA GLU A 536 8.00 -18.74 41.53
C GLU A 536 7.68 -19.94 42.45
N ASN A 537 6.41 -20.38 42.56
CA ASN A 537 5.99 -21.35 43.58
C ASN A 537 5.26 -22.61 43.06
N GLY A 538 5.25 -22.89 41.75
CA GLY A 538 4.62 -24.11 41.22
C GLY A 538 5.04 -24.49 39.80
N SER A 539 4.92 -25.78 39.48
CA SER A 539 5.24 -26.32 38.16
C SER A 539 4.11 -26.07 37.16
N ARG A 540 4.41 -25.42 36.02
CA ARG A 540 3.56 -25.47 34.83
C ARG A 540 4.30 -26.17 33.68
N VAL A 541 3.54 -26.96 32.91
CA VAL A 541 3.99 -27.56 31.66
C VAL A 541 3.74 -26.55 30.54
N LEU A 542 4.81 -26.06 29.91
CA LEU A 542 4.75 -25.46 28.59
C LEU A 542 4.83 -26.61 27.59
N VAL A 543 3.71 -26.97 26.95
CA VAL A 543 3.73 -27.92 25.84
C VAL A 543 4.24 -27.18 24.61
N GLY A 544 5.56 -27.11 24.46
CA GLY A 544 6.22 -26.73 23.22
C GLY A 544 6.58 -27.98 22.44
N HIS A 545 5.99 -28.17 21.26
CA HIS A 545 6.37 -29.26 20.36
C HIS A 545 7.67 -28.92 19.63
N GLY A 546 8.74 -29.60 20.01
CA GLY A 546 10.01 -29.68 19.29
C GLY A 546 10.81 -30.84 19.86
N GLU A 547 11.09 -31.86 19.05
CA GLU A 547 11.94 -32.99 19.42
C GLU A 547 13.32 -32.50 19.84
N TRP A 548 13.72 -32.80 21.07
CA TRP A 548 15.11 -32.70 21.52
C TRP A 548 15.52 -34.06 22.09
N SER A 549 16.34 -34.76 21.32
CA SER A 549 17.09 -35.92 21.77
C SER A 549 18.15 -35.44 22.77
N PHE A 550 18.01 -35.85 24.03
CA PHE A 550 19.04 -35.67 25.05
C PHE A 550 20.16 -36.70 24.87
N LEU A 551 21.42 -36.25 24.90
CA LEU A 551 22.56 -37.06 25.32
C LEU A 551 23.58 -36.15 26.03
N CYS A 552 23.51 -36.22 27.37
CA CYS A 552 24.36 -35.70 28.45
C CYS A 552 24.83 -34.23 28.39
#